data_AF-A0A2E7D7L2-F1
#
_entry.id   AF-A0A2E7D7L2-F1
#
_cell.length_a   1.000
_cell.length_b   1.000
_cell.length_c   1.000
_cell.angle_alpha   90.00
_cell.angle_beta   90.00
_cell.angle_gamma   90.00
#
_symmetry.space_group_name_H-M   'P 1'
#
loop_
_entity.id
_entity.type
_entity.pdbx_description
1 polymer ?
#
loop_
_entity_poly.entity_id
_entity_poly.type
_entity_poly.pdbx_seq_one_letter_code
_entity_poly.pdbx_strand_id
1 'polypeptide(L)'
;MQQVTEWTGGSIRMGPGTLYGAIKRMLGSGLVEEVPEAERPDSDGEATERRRYYRLTKHGDDVVLAETQRLASLIQVAQSKQLPISISFAEGAV
;
A
#
# COMPACT_ATOMS: atom_id res chain seq x y z
N MET A 1 2.29 10.89 -2.24
CA MET A 1 1.45 11.05 -1.04
C MET A 1 -0.02 11.28 -1.35
N GLN A 2 -0.34 11.96 -2.47
CA GLN A 2 -1.70 12.19 -2.93
C GLN A 2 -2.59 10.93 -2.93
N GLN A 3 -2.13 9.83 -3.55
CA GLN A 3 -2.88 8.57 -3.61
C GLN A 3 -3.19 7.96 -2.22
N VAL A 4 -2.28 8.09 -1.24
CA VAL A 4 -2.56 7.64 0.14
C VAL A 4 -3.65 8.49 0.78
N THR A 5 -3.62 9.80 0.56
CA THR A 5 -4.67 10.71 1.04
C THR A 5 -6.01 10.36 0.41
N GLU A 6 -6.05 10.12 -0.90
CA GLU A 6 -7.27 9.74 -1.63
C GLU A 6 -7.87 8.43 -1.09
N TRP A 7 -7.07 7.37 -1.03
CA TRP A 7 -7.55 6.05 -0.59
C TRP A 7 -8.02 6.02 0.86
N THR A 8 -7.46 6.88 1.71
CA THR A 8 -7.75 6.88 3.15
C THR A 8 -8.69 7.99 3.57
N GLY A 9 -9.20 8.79 2.62
CA GLY A 9 -9.98 9.97 2.91
C GLY A 9 -9.27 10.97 3.84
N GLY A 10 -7.93 11.02 3.77
CA GLY A 10 -7.09 11.82 4.65
C GLY A 10 -6.98 11.33 6.10
N SER A 11 -7.57 10.18 6.43
CA SER A 11 -7.44 9.56 7.77
C SER A 11 -6.01 9.13 8.08
N ILE A 12 -5.25 8.75 7.05
CA ILE A 12 -3.81 8.48 7.17
C ILE A 12 -3.03 9.64 6.59
N ARG A 13 -2.26 10.32 7.45
CA ARG A 13 -1.27 11.32 7.04
C ARG A 13 0.10 10.68 7.04
N MET A 14 0.71 10.60 5.87
CA MET A 14 2.04 10.04 5.70
C MET A 14 2.93 11.07 5.03
N GLY A 15 4.05 11.42 5.69
CA GLY A 15 5.12 12.21 5.10
C GLY A 15 6.16 11.32 4.42
N PRO A 16 7.13 11.90 3.69
CA PRO A 16 8.19 11.14 3.03
C PRO A 16 8.94 10.20 3.98
N GLY A 17 9.30 10.66 5.18
CA GLY A 17 10.00 9.84 6.18
C GLY A 17 9.19 8.64 6.64
N THR A 18 7.88 8.79 6.84
CA THR A 18 6.98 7.69 7.23
C THR A 18 6.83 6.67 6.10
N LEU A 19 6.72 7.15 4.85
CA LEU A 19 6.67 6.29 3.67
C LEU A 19 7.95 5.46 3.54
N TYR A 20 9.12 6.11 3.56
CA TYR A 20 10.40 5.40 3.46
C TYR A 20 10.63 4.46 4.65
N GLY A 21 10.17 4.84 5.84
CA GLY A 21 10.19 3.96 7.01
C GLY A 21 9.31 2.72 6.83
N ALA A 22 8.12 2.86 6.24
CA ALA A 22 7.24 1.73 5.93
C ALA A 22 7.87 0.80 4.88
N ILE A 23 8.39 1.36 3.79
CA ILE A 23 9.09 0.59 2.74
C ILE A 23 10.29 -0.16 3.33
N LYS A 24 11.12 0.50 4.16
CA LYS A 24 12.26 -0.15 4.82
C LYS A 24 11.84 -1.34 5.69
N ARG A 25 10.73 -1.22 6.43
CA ARG A 25 10.19 -2.34 7.22
C ARG A 25 9.69 -3.48 6.34
N MET A 26 8.96 -3.17 5.27
CA MET A 26 8.45 -4.18 4.33
C MET A 26 9.59 -4.92 3.62
N LEU A 27 10.68 -4.22 3.25
CA LEU A 27 11.90 -4.83 2.73
C LEU A 27 12.54 -5.75 3.79
N GLY A 28 12.71 -5.25 5.02
CA GLY A 28 13.31 -6.01 6.12
C GLY A 28 12.50 -7.26 6.51
N SER A 29 11.18 -7.25 6.30
CA SER A 29 10.30 -8.39 6.52
C SER A 29 10.07 -9.24 5.25
N GLY A 30 10.73 -8.93 4.13
CA GLY A 30 10.61 -9.70 2.88
C GLY A 30 9.22 -9.63 2.22
N LEU A 31 8.41 -8.60 2.50
CA LEU A 31 7.09 -8.41 1.88
C LEU A 31 7.19 -7.77 0.51
N VAL A 32 8.18 -6.90 0.32
CA VAL A 32 8.48 -6.27 -0.97
C VAL A 32 9.95 -6.46 -1.30
N GLU A 33 10.27 -6.34 -2.58
CA GLU A 33 11.63 -6.29 -3.10
C GLU A 33 11.79 -5.12 -4.08
N GLU A 34 13.01 -4.59 -4.20
CA GLU A 34 13.32 -3.54 -5.17
C GLU A 34 13.42 -4.14 -6.57
N VAL A 35 12.76 -3.52 -7.54
CA VAL A 35 12.76 -3.96 -8.95
C VAL A 35 14.12 -3.60 -9.58
N PRO A 36 14.81 -4.58 -10.19
CA PRO A 36 16.08 -4.34 -10.90
C PRO A 36 15.91 -3.29 -12.00
N GLU A 37 16.96 -2.49 -12.25
CA GLU A 37 16.94 -1.42 -13.27
C GLU A 37 16.44 -1.91 -14.64
N ALA A 38 16.89 -3.09 -15.06
CA ALA A 38 16.55 -3.68 -16.35
C ALA A 38 15.07 -4.09 -16.50
N GLU A 39 14.33 -4.20 -15.39
CA GLU A 39 12.90 -4.54 -15.37
C GLU A 39 12.02 -3.30 -15.15
N ARG A 40 12.62 -2.10 -15.08
CA ARG A 40 11.86 -0.87 -14.82
C ARG A 40 11.15 -0.36 -16.07
N PRO A 41 9.93 0.19 -15.94
CA PRO A 41 9.15 0.67 -17.10
C PRO A 41 9.77 1.86 -17.84
N ASP A 42 10.73 2.55 -17.24
CA ASP A 42 11.35 3.80 -17.69
C ASP A 42 12.85 3.66 -18.02
N SER A 43 13.28 2.44 -18.37
CA SER A 43 14.68 2.10 -18.68
C SER A 43 15.27 2.76 -19.94
N ASP A 44 14.43 3.33 -20.81
CA ASP A 44 14.82 3.72 -22.17
C ASP A 44 15.19 5.22 -22.34
N GLY A 45 15.38 5.97 -21.24
CA GLY A 45 15.67 7.41 -21.30
C GLY A 45 16.66 7.91 -20.27
N GLU A 46 17.58 8.77 -20.70
CA GLU A 46 18.66 9.41 -19.91
C GLU A 46 18.16 10.33 -18.77
N ALA A 47 16.86 10.40 -18.51
CA ALA A 47 16.23 11.25 -17.48
C ALA A 47 15.57 10.47 -16.31
N THR A 48 15.79 9.15 -16.20
CA THR A 48 15.24 8.28 -15.14
C THR A 48 16.12 8.26 -13.88
N GLU A 49 16.79 9.37 -13.55
CA GLU A 49 17.61 9.40 -12.34
C GLU A 49 16.72 9.37 -11.07
N ARG A 50 16.84 8.27 -10.29
CA ARG A 50 16.45 8.09 -8.87
C ARG A 50 15.02 7.63 -8.51
N ARG A 51 14.20 7.05 -9.40
CA ARG A 51 12.96 6.37 -8.96
C ARG A 51 13.21 4.92 -8.58
N ARG A 52 12.97 4.59 -7.31
CA ARG A 52 13.01 3.19 -6.83
C ARG A 52 11.65 2.56 -6.99
N TYR A 53 11.60 1.45 -7.73
CA TYR A 53 10.41 0.64 -7.92
C TYR A 53 10.46 -0.54 -6.96
N TYR A 54 9.31 -0.88 -6.38
CA TYR A 54 9.17 -2.03 -5.51
C TYR A 54 7.99 -2.87 -5.98
N ARG A 55 8.11 -4.19 -5.81
CA ARG A 55 7.03 -5.14 -6.06
C ARG A 55 6.83 -6.04 -4.85
N LEU A 56 5.64 -6.64 -4.73
CA LEU A 56 5.40 -7.68 -3.74
C LEU A 56 6.28 -8.89 -4.05
N THR A 57 6.85 -9.50 -3.00
CA THR A 57 7.41 -10.84 -3.11
C THR A 57 6.27 -11.86 -3.08
N LYS A 58 6.55 -13.13 -3.35
CA LYS A 58 5.58 -14.22 -3.11
C LYS A 58 5.06 -14.21 -1.66
N HIS A 59 5.95 -13.98 -0.69
CA HIS A 59 5.57 -13.88 0.71
C HIS A 59 4.67 -12.66 0.98
N GLY A 60 4.99 -11.51 0.37
CA GLY A 60 4.15 -10.31 0.44
C GLY A 60 2.74 -10.54 -0.11
N ASP A 61 2.64 -11.24 -1.24
CA ASP A 61 1.37 -11.63 -1.87
C ASP A 61 0.52 -12.51 -0.93
N ASP A 62 1.13 -13.54 -0.34
CA ASP A 62 0.46 -14.43 0.62
C ASP A 62 -0.03 -13.65 1.85
N VAL A 63 0.78 -12.70 2.35
CA VAL A 63 0.44 -11.87 3.51
C VAL A 63 -0.69 -10.90 3.22
N VAL A 64 -0.66 -10.19 2.07
CA VAL A 64 -1.75 -9.26 1.74
C VAL A 64 -3.06 -10.00 1.51
N LEU A 65 -3.02 -11.21 0.93
CA LEU A 65 -4.19 -12.06 0.77
C LEU A 65 -4.77 -12.48 2.13
N ALA A 66 -3.92 -12.97 3.04
CA ALA A 66 -4.33 -13.36 4.39
C ALA A 66 -4.92 -12.17 5.18
N GLU A 67 -4.31 -10.99 5.07
CA GLU A 67 -4.82 -9.78 5.73
C GLU A 67 -6.17 -9.33 5.15
N THR A 68 -6.32 -9.41 3.82
CA THR A 68 -7.60 -9.11 3.16
C THR A 68 -8.71 -10.03 3.66
N GLN A 69 -8.42 -11.33 3.78
CA GLN A 69 -9.38 -12.30 4.32
C GLN A 69 -9.72 -12.00 5.78
N ARG A 70 -8.71 -11.68 6.61
CA ARG A 70 -8.93 -11.32 8.02
C ARG A 70 -9.83 -10.09 8.17
N LEU A 71 -9.59 -9.04 7.38
CA LEU A 71 -10.43 -7.84 7.38
C LEU A 71 -11.86 -8.15 6.94
N ALA A 72 -12.03 -8.97 5.90
CA ALA A 72 -13.36 -9.40 5.45
C ALA A 72 -14.12 -10.16 6.55
N SER A 73 -13.46 -11.07 7.26
CA SER A 73 -14.07 -11.78 8.40
C SER A 73 -14.48 -10.84 9.54
N LEU A 74 -13.66 -9.82 9.86
CA LEU A 74 -14.02 -8.84 10.87
C LEU A 74 -15.24 -8.00 10.47
N ILE A 75 -15.33 -7.61 9.19
CA ILE A 75 -16.50 -6.92 8.64
C ILE A 75 -17.75 -7.79 8.78
N GLN A 76 -17.67 -9.09 8.46
CA GLN A 76 -18.80 -10.01 8.63
C GLN A 76 -19.27 -10.11 10.09
N VAL A 77 -18.34 -10.17 11.06
CA VAL A 77 -18.69 -10.18 12.49
C VAL A 77 -19.34 -8.87 12.93
N ALA A 78 -18.85 -7.73 12.45
CA ALA A 78 -19.46 -6.44 12.76
C ALA A 78 -20.88 -6.34 12.19
N GLN A 79 -21.10 -6.80 10.96
CA GLN A 79 -22.41 -6.88 10.32
C GLN A 79 -23.37 -7.80 11.09
N SER A 80 -22.92 -8.97 11.53
CA SER A 80 -23.77 -9.91 12.28
C SER A 80 -24.21 -9.34 13.64
N LYS A 81 -23.44 -8.40 14.19
CA LYS A 81 -23.74 -7.68 15.43
C LYS A 81 -24.46 -6.35 15.20
N GLN A 82 -24.84 -6.04 13.96
CA GLN A 82 -25.51 -4.79 13.58
C GLN A 82 -24.70 -3.55 14.01
N LEU A 83 -23.38 -3.66 14.03
CA LEU A 83 -22.51 -2.54 14.32
C LEU A 83 -22.40 -1.63 13.09
N PRO A 84 -22.46 -0.31 13.27
CA PRO A 84 -22.26 0.62 12.16
C PRO A 84 -20.82 0.48 11.62
N ILE A 85 -20.70 0.25 10.31
CA ILE A 85 -19.42 0.26 9.60
C ILE A 85 -19.38 1.53 8.77
N SER A 86 -18.69 2.55 9.28
CA SER A 86 -18.45 3.80 8.56
C SER A 86 -17.04 3.77 7.99
N ILE A 87 -16.94 3.57 6.67
CA ILE A 87 -15.68 3.72 5.94
C ILE A 87 -15.74 5.07 5.21
N SER A 88 -15.04 6.06 5.75
CA SER A 88 -14.96 7.39 5.14
C SER A 88 -13.90 7.37 4.04
N PHE A 89 -14.35 7.25 2.80
CA PHE A 89 -13.52 7.55 1.62
C PHE A 89 -13.83 8.99 1.24
N ALA A 90 -12.88 9.91 1.40
CA ALA A 90 -13.11 11.30 0.97
C ALA A 90 -13.23 11.30 -0.56
N GLU A 91 -14.34 11.81 -1.08
CA GLU A 91 -14.49 12.13 -2.49
C GLU A 91 -13.33 13.06 -2.89
N GLY A 92 -12.50 12.61 -3.84
CA GLY A 92 -11.46 13.44 -4.43
C GLY A 92 -12.11 14.59 -5.19
N ALA A 93 -11.81 15.81 -4.78
CA ALA A 93 -11.98 16.99 -5.62
C ALA A 93 -11.14 16.81 -6.90
N VAL A 94 -11.82 16.84 -8.04
CA VAL A 94 -11.24 16.95 -9.38
C VAL A 94 -10.72 18.37 -9.58
#